data_AF-A0A2N9VUB9-F1
#
_entry.id   AF-A0A2N9VUB9-F1
#
_cell.length_a   1.000
_cell.length_b   1.000
_cell.length_c   1.000
_cell.angle_alpha   90.00
_cell.angle_beta   90.00
_cell.angle_gamma   90.00
#
_symmetry.space_group_name_H-M   'P 1'
#
loop_
_entity.id
_entity.type
_entity.pdbx_description
1 polymer ?
#
loop_
_entity_poly.entity_id
_entity_poly.type
_entity_poly.pdbx_seq_one_letter_code
_entity_poly.pdbx_strand_id
1 'polypeptide(L)'
;MKYMISWFERPQGSPTEYENAQKRILEVFTQWKAPANFKIELFVVRVGEWGGHMLVDCDDPLAVHKVCSTWPAFEFQARPVIAVEDAVRVELEAIAWRDGLKRK
;
A
#
# COMPACT_ATOMS: atom_id res chain seq x y z
N MET A 1 -10.81 -3.95 4.56
CA MET A 1 -10.57 -3.89 3.10
C MET A 1 -9.09 -4.14 2.88
N LYS A 2 -8.66 -4.67 1.73
CA LYS A 2 -7.22 -4.87 1.52
C LYS A 2 -6.60 -3.75 0.70
N TYR A 3 -5.37 -3.40 1.04
CA TYR A 3 -4.55 -2.46 0.29
C TYR A 3 -3.22 -3.12 -0.08
N MET A 4 -2.87 -3.05 -1.36
CA MET A 4 -1.48 -3.21 -1.79
C MET A 4 -0.85 -1.83 -1.77
N ILE A 5 0.09 -1.61 -0.87
CA ILE A 5 0.79 -0.33 -0.72
C ILE A 5 2.24 -0.52 -1.18
N SER A 6 2.61 0.17 -2.25
CA SER A 6 4.00 0.31 -2.65
C SER A 6 4.54 1.63 -2.11
N TRP A 7 5.75 1.63 -1.57
CA TRP A 7 6.43 2.87 -1.19
C TRP A 7 7.77 3.00 -1.88
N PHE A 8 8.18 4.24 -2.14
CA PHE A 8 9.43 4.63 -2.78
C PHE A 8 10.04 5.77 -1.99
N GLU A 9 11.35 5.83 -1.86
CA GLU A 9 11.98 7.02 -1.28
C GLU A 9 11.89 8.18 -2.25
N ARG A 10 11.54 9.35 -1.71
CA ARG A 10 11.52 10.56 -2.51
C ARG A 10 12.96 10.94 -2.86
N PRO A 11 13.23 11.37 -4.11
CA PRO A 11 14.51 11.97 -4.43
C PRO A 11 14.61 13.29 -3.67
N GLN A 12 15.49 13.37 -2.68
CA GLN A 12 15.64 14.55 -1.84
C GLN A 12 17.07 14.76 -1.35
N GLY A 13 17.54 16.00 -1.46
CA GLY A 13 18.75 16.49 -0.81
C GLY A 13 20.08 15.96 -1.36
N SER A 14 21.12 16.27 -0.62
CA SER A 14 22.49 15.78 -0.73
C SER A 14 22.65 14.37 -0.13
N PRO A 15 23.74 13.65 -0.43
CA PRO A 15 24.01 12.33 0.17
C PRO A 15 23.93 12.32 1.70
N THR A 16 24.48 13.35 2.37
CA THR A 16 24.43 13.49 3.83
C THR A 16 23.00 13.64 4.34
N GLU A 17 22.16 14.43 3.67
CA GLU A 17 20.75 14.59 4.04
C GLU A 17 19.98 13.28 3.89
N TYR A 18 20.30 12.51 2.86
CA TYR A 18 19.70 11.20 2.64
C TYR A 18 20.10 10.18 3.73
N GLU A 19 21.38 10.06 4.06
CA GLU A 19 21.84 9.20 5.17
C GLU A 19 21.18 9.59 6.52
N ASN A 20 21.01 10.90 6.76
CA ASN A 20 20.34 11.39 7.96
C ASN A 20 18.84 11.09 7.96
N ALA A 21 18.17 11.20 6.80
CA ALA A 21 16.77 10.80 6.65
C ALA A 21 16.59 9.31 6.93
N GLN A 22 17.47 8.45 6.42
CA GLN A 22 17.45 7.01 6.69
C GLN A 22 17.60 6.72 8.20
N LYS A 23 18.56 7.36 8.88
CA LYS A 23 18.72 7.23 10.35
C LYS A 23 17.45 7.62 11.10
N ARG A 24 16.82 8.74 10.71
CA ARG A 24 15.58 9.22 11.33
C ARG A 24 14.40 8.29 11.08
N ILE A 25 14.28 7.73 9.88
CA ILE A 25 13.23 6.75 9.57
C ILE A 25 13.36 5.53 10.49
N LEU A 26 14.58 4.99 10.65
CA LEU A 26 14.82 3.85 11.54
C LEU A 26 14.55 4.20 13.01
N GLU A 27 14.97 5.38 13.47
CA GLU A 27 14.69 5.87 14.83
C GLU A 27 13.19 5.89 15.11
N VAL A 28 12.38 6.43 14.21
CA VAL A 28 10.92 6.48 14.36
C VAL A 28 10.32 5.08 14.22
N PHE A 29 10.81 4.24 13.31
CA PHE A 29 10.27 2.90 13.04
C PHE A 29 10.40 1.96 14.24
N THR A 30 11.52 2.02 14.97
CA THR A 30 11.72 1.22 16.18
C THR A 30 10.72 1.52 17.30
N GLN A 31 10.13 2.72 17.30
CA GLN A 31 9.16 3.16 18.30
C GLN A 31 7.72 3.06 17.81
N TRP A 32 7.54 3.04 16.50
CA TRP A 32 6.22 3.08 15.88
C TRP A 32 5.47 1.77 16.11
N LYS A 33 4.17 1.90 16.39
CA LYS A 33 3.23 0.79 16.47
C LYS A 33 2.14 1.02 15.43
N ALA A 34 1.85 -0.01 14.65
CA ALA A 34 0.73 0.02 13.73
C ALA A 34 -0.59 0.29 14.48
N PRO A 35 -1.50 1.12 13.93
CA PRO A 35 -2.86 1.23 14.45
C PRO A 35 -3.54 -0.14 14.57
N ALA A 36 -4.44 -0.31 15.54
CA ALA A 36 -5.07 -1.60 15.82
C ALA A 36 -5.86 -2.17 14.62
N ASN A 37 -6.42 -1.30 13.77
CA ASN A 37 -7.14 -1.68 12.56
C ASN A 37 -6.26 -1.68 11.30
N PHE A 38 -4.94 -1.59 11.42
CA PHE A 38 -3.98 -1.63 10.32
C PHE A 38 -3.17 -2.93 10.38
N LYS A 39 -3.76 -4.02 9.91
CA LYS A 39 -3.15 -5.35 9.99
C LYS A 39 -2.25 -5.60 8.79
N ILE A 40 -0.94 -5.64 9.03
CA ILE A 40 0.06 -5.95 8.00
C ILE A 40 0.12 -7.47 7.80
N GLU A 41 -0.25 -7.95 6.61
CA GLU A 41 -0.21 -9.37 6.24
C GLU A 41 1.08 -9.75 5.50
N LEU A 42 1.66 -8.81 4.76
CA LEU A 42 2.94 -8.95 4.06
C LEU A 42 3.71 -7.64 4.17
N PHE A 43 5.02 -7.71 4.40
CA PHE A 43 5.90 -6.54 4.43
C PHE A 43 7.28 -6.93 3.89
N VAL A 44 7.62 -6.44 2.71
CA VAL A 44 8.84 -6.83 1.98
C VAL A 44 9.49 -5.61 1.34
N VAL A 45 10.82 -5.64 1.22
CA VAL A 45 11.62 -4.62 0.52
C VAL A 45 12.05 -5.14 -0.86
N ARG A 46 12.17 -4.26 -1.85
CA ARG A 46 12.76 -4.61 -3.14
C ARG A 46 14.28 -4.60 -3.02
N VAL A 47 14.94 -5.69 -3.40
CA VAL A 47 16.40 -5.83 -3.29
C VAL A 47 17.09 -4.95 -4.33
N GLY A 48 18.03 -4.11 -3.89
CA GLY A 48 18.77 -3.20 -4.78
C GLY A 48 17.99 -1.95 -5.20
N GLU A 49 16.79 -1.75 -4.66
CA GLU A 49 15.91 -0.65 -4.97
C GLU A 49 15.43 0.09 -3.71
N TRP A 50 14.85 1.26 -3.94
CA TRP A 50 14.49 2.21 -2.90
C TRP A 50 12.99 2.00 -2.58
N GLY A 51 12.73 1.23 -1.51
CA GLY A 51 11.39 0.98 -0.96
C GLY A 51 10.90 -0.46 -1.11
N GLY A 52 9.59 -0.67 -0.93
CA GLY A 52 9.01 -2.01 -0.84
C GLY A 52 7.51 -2.09 -1.05
N HIS A 53 6.93 -3.21 -0.64
CA HIS A 53 5.51 -3.52 -0.73
C HIS A 53 4.96 -4.01 0.62
N MET A 54 3.73 -3.61 0.93
CA MET A 54 2.96 -4.16 2.02
C MET A 54 1.55 -4.51 1.57
N LEU A 55 1.07 -5.67 2.01
CA LEU A 55 -0.33 -6.02 1.96
C LEU A 55 -0.93 -5.75 3.33
N VAL A 56 -1.97 -4.92 3.38
CA VAL A 56 -2.59 -4.50 4.64
C VAL A 56 -4.08 -4.77 4.57
N ASP A 57 -4.64 -5.36 5.64
CA ASP A 57 -6.08 -5.37 5.89
C ASP A 57 -6.44 -4.21 6.84
N CYS A 58 -7.17 -3.25 6.31
CA CYS A 58 -7.65 -2.06 7.00
C CYS A 58 -8.99 -1.61 6.41
N ASP A 59 -9.98 -1.36 7.24
CA ASP A 59 -11.32 -0.90 6.84
C ASP A 59 -11.47 0.63 6.84
N ASP A 60 -10.47 1.35 7.37
CA ASP A 60 -10.48 2.82 7.46
C ASP A 60 -9.40 3.45 6.55
N PRO A 61 -9.78 4.10 5.43
CA PRO A 61 -8.82 4.78 4.57
C PRO A 61 -8.09 5.94 5.26
N LEU A 62 -8.64 6.52 6.33
CA LEU A 62 -7.95 7.57 7.11
C LEU A 62 -6.79 6.99 7.91
N ALA A 63 -6.94 5.78 8.48
CA ALA A 63 -5.84 5.07 9.11
C ALA A 63 -4.72 4.78 8.11
N VAL A 64 -5.06 4.31 6.90
CA VAL A 64 -4.08 4.09 5.81
C VAL A 64 -3.36 5.38 5.46
N HIS A 65 -4.09 6.47 5.24
CA HIS A 65 -3.49 7.78 4.91
C HIS A 65 -2.59 8.30 6.04
N LYS A 66 -3.00 8.14 7.30
CA LYS A 66 -2.19 8.52 8.47
C LYS A 66 -0.87 7.76 8.51
N VAL A 67 -0.87 6.45 8.21
CA VAL A 67 0.37 5.66 8.15
C VAL A 67 1.29 6.19 7.04
N CYS A 68 0.77 6.41 5.83
CA CYS A 68 1.57 6.98 4.74
C CYS A 68 2.17 8.35 5.11
N SER A 69 1.38 9.22 5.75
CA SER A 69 1.81 10.55 6.18
C SER A 69 2.77 10.54 7.38
N THR A 70 2.83 9.44 8.13
CA THR A 70 3.81 9.26 9.22
C THR A 70 5.24 9.17 8.69
N TRP A 71 5.40 8.72 7.43
CA TRP A 71 6.70 8.53 6.79
C TRP A 71 6.90 9.46 5.59
N PRO A 72 7.04 10.77 5.82
CA PRO A 72 7.01 11.78 4.75
C PRO A 72 8.16 11.67 3.74
N ALA A 73 9.26 11.00 4.10
CA ALA A 73 10.38 10.74 3.22
C ALA A 73 10.06 9.80 2.06
N PHE A 74 8.92 9.08 2.13
CA PHE A 74 8.48 8.19 1.06
C PHE A 74 7.31 8.80 0.26
N GLU A 75 7.22 8.39 -1.00
CA GLU A 75 6.00 8.41 -1.78
C GLU A 75 5.29 7.06 -1.62
N PHE A 76 4.01 7.10 -1.26
CA PHE A 76 3.19 5.90 -1.11
C PHE A 76 2.13 5.82 -2.21
N GLN A 77 1.95 4.63 -2.75
CA GLN A 77 0.88 4.28 -3.66
C GLN A 77 0.01 3.21 -3.00
N ALA A 78 -1.03 3.64 -2.28
CA ALA A 78 -1.99 2.75 -1.62
C ALA A 78 -3.15 2.42 -2.58
N ARG A 79 -3.19 1.18 -3.09
CA ARG A 79 -4.23 0.72 -4.00
C ARG A 79 -5.16 -0.24 -3.26
N PRO A 80 -6.47 0.04 -3.16
CA PRO A 80 -7.44 -0.95 -2.71
C PRO A 80 -7.38 -2.18 -3.62
N VAL A 81 -7.42 -3.38 -3.03
CA VAL A 81 -7.40 -4.66 -3.73
C VAL A 81 -8.43 -5.60 -3.12
N ILE A 82 -8.89 -6.56 -3.93
CA ILE A 82 -9.78 -7.65 -3.51
C ILE A 82 -9.11 -8.99 -3.85
N ALA A 83 -9.59 -10.07 -3.22
CA ALA A 83 -9.15 -11.42 -3.57
C ALA A 83 -9.57 -11.75 -5.02
N VAL A 84 -8.77 -12.57 -5.69
CA VAL A 84 -9.02 -12.93 -7.09
C VAL A 84 -10.35 -13.69 -7.22
N GLU A 85 -10.68 -14.53 -6.25
CA GLU A 85 -11.93 -15.28 -6.18
C GLU A 85 -13.16 -14.36 -6.13
N ASP A 86 -13.06 -13.23 -5.40
CA ASP A 86 -14.11 -12.22 -5.35
C ASP A 86 -14.22 -11.46 -6.67
N ALA A 87 -13.09 -11.12 -7.30
CA ALA A 87 -13.06 -10.47 -8.60
C ALA A 87 -13.72 -11.35 -9.67
N VAL A 88 -13.32 -12.63 -9.77
CA VAL A 88 -13.86 -13.60 -10.73
C VAL A 88 -15.37 -13.78 -10.56
N ARG A 89 -15.86 -13.85 -9.32
CA ARG A 89 -17.31 -13.95 -9.06
C ARG A 89 -18.06 -12.77 -9.70
N VAL A 90 -17.61 -11.54 -9.45
CA VAL A 90 -18.24 -10.32 -9.98
C VAL A 90 -18.08 -10.23 -11.51
N GLU A 91 -16.95 -10.67 -12.04
CA GLU A 91 -16.71 -10.70 -13.50
C GLU A 91 -17.69 -11.65 -14.22
N LEU A 92 -17.96 -12.83 -13.64
CA LEU A 92 -18.94 -13.78 -14.19
C LEU A 92 -20.35 -13.21 -14.20
N GLU A 93 -20.76 -12.48 -13.16
CA GLU A 93 -22.04 -11.76 -13.12
C GLU A 93 -22.12 -10.73 -14.26
N ALA A 94 -21.04 -9.96 -14.45
CA ALA A 94 -20.96 -8.96 -15.52
C ALA A 94 -20.96 -9.59 -16.93
N ILE A 95 -20.34 -10.76 -17.10
CA ILE A 95 -20.38 -11.55 -18.34
C ILE A 95 -21.82 -11.98 -18.63
N ALA A 96 -22.48 -12.62 -17.66
CA ALA A 96 -23.85 -13.09 -17.81
C ALA A 96 -24.82 -11.96 -18.20
N TRP A 97 -24.62 -10.77 -17.63
CA TRP A 97 -25.38 -9.58 -18.02
C TRP A 97 -25.14 -9.17 -19.49
N ARG A 98 -23.88 -9.14 -19.94
CA ARG A 98 -23.54 -8.78 -21.34
C ARG A 98 -24.11 -9.79 -22.33
N ASP A 99 -24.06 -11.08 -21.99
CA ASP A 99 -24.61 -12.15 -22.82
C ASP A 99 -26.14 -12.09 -22.93
N GLY A 100 -26.80 -11.49 -21.93
CA GLY A 100 -28.24 -11.23 -21.92
C GLY A 100 -28.69 -10.02 -22.77
N LEU A 101 -27.76 -9.24 -23.35
CA LEU A 101 -28.12 -8.07 -24.16
C LEU A 101 -28.72 -8.51 -25.51
N LYS A 102 -29.91 -8.00 -25.83
CA LYS A 102 -30.52 -8.22 -27.15
C LYS A 102 -29.70 -7.47 -28.22
N ARG A 103 -29.28 -8.17 -29.28
CA ARG A 103 -28.73 -7.52 -30.48
C ARG A 103 -29.82 -6.67 -31.14
N LYS A 104 -29.47 -5.43 -31.51
CA LYS A 104 -30.28 -4.59 -32.40
C LYS A 104 -30.19 -5.10 -33.84
#